data_AF-A0AA51UM33-F1
#
_entry.id   AF-A0AA51UM33-F1
#
_cell.length_a   1.000
_cell.length_b   1.000
_cell.length_c   1.000
_cell.angle_alpha   90.00
_cell.angle_beta   90.00
_cell.angle_gamma   90.00
#
_symmetry.space_group_name_H-M   'P 1'
#
loop_
_entity.id
_entity.type
_entity.pdbx_description
1 polymer ?
#
loop_
_entity_poly.entity_id
_entity_poly.type
_entity_poly.pdbx_seq_one_letter_code
_entity_poly.pdbx_strand_id
1 'polypeptide(L)'
;MFTGFNMLYVNLLLQLTVVILLIFAVIKAYRDSYDEHCKFMTIAIAVQILSVLIFMAPSMYSLSGIIMTGYFTTLMYLHHILGLIVIVLSIYIKLAFNGKIPSPVPPLKMMKPTLFLWVLTLLGGSTLYLTLWKGITII
;
A
#
# COMPACT_ATOMS: atom_id res chain seq x y z
N MET A 1 2.95 20.82 -17.16
CA MET A 1 1.53 20.73 -16.79
C MET A 1 1.11 19.28 -16.95
N PHE A 2 1.15 18.49 -15.87
CA PHE A 2 0.64 17.12 -15.91
C PHE A 2 -0.89 17.20 -15.88
N THR A 3 -1.55 16.91 -16.99
CA THR A 3 -3.01 16.78 -17.04
C THR A 3 -3.43 15.61 -16.13
N GLY A 4 -4.65 15.65 -15.57
CA GLY A 4 -5.15 14.61 -14.66
C GLY A 4 -5.04 13.17 -15.19
N PHE A 5 -5.05 13.03 -16.52
CA PHE A 5 -4.79 11.78 -17.23
C PHE A 5 -3.41 11.18 -16.93
N ASN A 6 -2.35 12.00 -16.90
CA ASN A 6 -0.99 11.53 -16.60
C ASN A 6 -0.84 11.02 -15.16
N MET A 7 -1.55 11.64 -14.21
CA MET A 7 -1.49 11.26 -12.80
C MET A 7 -2.13 9.89 -12.53
N LEU A 8 -3.16 9.51 -13.30
CA LEU A 8 -3.78 8.19 -13.20
C LEU A 8 -2.80 7.07 -13.58
N TYR A 9 -2.07 7.22 -14.70
CA TYR A 9 -1.07 6.23 -15.11
C TYR A 9 0.12 6.16 -14.14
N VAL A 10 0.55 7.31 -13.60
CA VAL A 10 1.62 7.33 -12.58
C VAL A 10 1.17 6.57 -11.33
N ASN A 11 -0.06 6.77 -10.86
CA ASN A 11 -0.58 6.00 -9.72
C ASN A 11 -0.58 4.50 -10.00
N LEU A 12 -1.12 4.07 -11.16
CA LEU A 12 -1.12 2.66 -11.56
C LEU A 12 0.28 2.07 -11.65
N LEU A 13 1.24 2.82 -12.22
CA LEU A 13 2.63 2.41 -12.33
C LEU A 13 3.26 2.23 -10.94
N LEU A 14 2.99 3.13 -10.00
CA LEU A 14 3.48 3.00 -8.61
C LEU A 14 2.88 1.78 -7.92
N GLN A 15 1.57 1.54 -8.06
CA GLN A 15 0.93 0.35 -7.46
C GLN A 15 1.49 -0.94 -8.06
N LEU A 16 1.69 -0.99 -9.38
CA LEU A 16 2.32 -2.12 -10.05
C LEU A 16 3.75 -2.32 -9.57
N THR A 17 4.49 -1.23 -9.38
CA THR A 17 5.85 -1.26 -8.83
C THR A 17 5.85 -1.86 -7.42
N VAL A 18 4.91 -1.48 -6.55
CA VAL A 18 4.78 -2.07 -5.20
C VAL A 18 4.53 -3.57 -5.30
N VAL A 19 3.60 -4.01 -6.15
CA VAL A 19 3.30 -5.45 -6.35
C VAL A 19 4.56 -6.21 -6.77
N ILE A 20 5.28 -5.70 -7.77
CA ILE A 20 6.51 -6.31 -8.27
C ILE A 20 7.57 -6.39 -7.16
N LEU A 21 7.78 -5.30 -6.42
CA LEU A 21 8.75 -5.26 -5.31
C LEU A 21 8.40 -6.27 -4.21
N LEU A 22 7.10 -6.43 -3.87
CA LEU A 22 6.66 -7.42 -2.90
C LEU A 22 6.90 -8.85 -3.38
N ILE A 23 6.62 -9.15 -4.65
CA ILE A 23 6.91 -10.47 -5.24
C ILE A 23 8.41 -10.77 -5.14
N PHE A 24 9.27 -9.83 -5.55
CA PHE A 24 10.72 -10.01 -5.44
C PHE A 24 11.18 -10.15 -4.00
N ALA A 25 10.66 -9.35 -3.07
CA ALA A 25 10.99 -9.44 -1.66
C ALA A 25 10.61 -10.80 -1.05
N VAL A 26 9.46 -11.36 -1.43
CA VAL A 26 9.02 -12.70 -1.01
C VAL A 26 9.94 -13.76 -1.60
N ILE A 27 10.23 -13.72 -2.91
CA ILE A 27 11.14 -14.69 -3.56
C ILE A 27 12.52 -14.68 -2.89
N LYS A 28 13.08 -13.48 -2.63
CA LYS A 28 14.39 -13.31 -2.00
C LYS A 28 14.41 -13.79 -0.54
N ALA A 29 13.29 -13.68 0.18
CA ALA A 29 13.19 -14.22 1.55
C ALA A 29 13.41 -15.74 1.63
N TYR A 30 13.21 -16.48 0.54
CA TYR A 30 13.42 -17.93 0.48
C TYR A 30 14.74 -18.36 -0.16
N ARG A 31 15.47 -17.46 -0.84
CA ARG A 31 16.56 -17.84 -1.75
C ARG A 31 17.89 -17.14 -1.51
N ASP A 32 17.96 -16.04 -0.76
CA ASP A 32 19.14 -15.16 -0.78
C ASP A 32 19.52 -14.61 0.60
N SER A 33 20.62 -13.85 0.64
CA SER A 33 21.05 -13.11 1.84
C SER A 33 19.97 -12.12 2.32
N TYR A 34 19.87 -11.96 3.64
CA TYR A 34 18.89 -11.08 4.28
C TYR A 34 18.93 -9.62 3.78
N ASP A 35 20.07 -9.17 3.25
CA ASP A 35 20.29 -7.79 2.81
C ASP A 35 19.45 -7.41 1.59
N GLU A 36 19.33 -8.30 0.59
CA GLU A 36 18.55 -8.01 -0.61
C GLU A 36 17.04 -7.92 -0.30
N HIS A 37 16.53 -8.84 0.53
CA HIS A 37 15.15 -8.76 1.02
C HIS A 37 14.88 -7.41 1.72
N CYS A 38 15.75 -7.01 2.64
CA CYS A 38 15.65 -5.73 3.36
C CYS A 38 15.68 -4.51 2.43
N LYS A 39 16.49 -4.56 1.37
CA LYS A 39 16.56 -3.51 0.35
C LYS A 39 15.24 -3.39 -0.42
N PHE A 40 14.72 -4.48 -0.96
CA PHE A 40 13.43 -4.47 -1.67
C PHE A 40 12.28 -4.01 -0.77
N MET A 41 12.23 -4.49 0.48
CA MET A 41 11.22 -4.05 1.44
C MET A 41 11.31 -2.56 1.75
N THR A 42 12.53 -2.03 1.88
CA THR A 42 12.74 -0.59 2.10
C THR A 42 12.20 0.24 0.94
N ILE A 43 12.48 -0.16 -0.29
CA ILE A 43 11.99 0.53 -1.49
C ILE A 43 10.47 0.41 -1.55
N ALA A 44 9.88 -0.77 -1.31
CA ALA A 44 8.44 -0.97 -1.32
C ALA A 44 7.71 -0.07 -0.32
N ILE A 45 8.23 0.02 0.92
CA ILE A 45 7.68 0.92 1.96
C ILE A 45 7.76 2.38 1.52
N ALA A 46 8.89 2.81 0.96
CA ALA A 46 9.06 4.19 0.49
C ALA A 46 8.07 4.52 -0.64
N VAL A 47 7.94 3.64 -1.64
CA VAL A 47 6.99 3.79 -2.75
C VAL A 47 5.54 3.83 -2.23
N GLN A 48 5.20 2.99 -1.25
CA GLN A 48 3.88 2.98 -0.62
C GLN A 48 3.58 4.31 0.08
N ILE A 49 4.52 4.85 0.86
CA ILE A 49 4.37 6.14 1.54
C ILE A 49 4.16 7.26 0.52
N LEU A 50 4.98 7.30 -0.54
CA LEU A 50 4.83 8.29 -1.62
C LEU A 50 3.46 8.16 -2.30
N SER A 51 3.00 6.94 -2.56
CA SER A 51 1.69 6.70 -3.15
C SER A 51 0.56 7.23 -2.26
N VAL A 52 0.67 7.06 -0.95
CA VAL A 52 -0.31 7.61 0.01
C VAL A 52 -0.28 9.14 0.01
N LEU A 53 0.90 9.75 0.09
CA LEU A 53 1.03 11.21 0.16
C LEU A 53 0.58 11.91 -1.13
N ILE A 54 0.87 11.33 -2.29
CA ILE A 54 0.62 11.96 -3.60
C ILE A 54 -0.80 11.69 -4.09
N PHE A 55 -1.34 10.49 -3.87
CA PHE A 55 -2.62 10.08 -4.46
C PHE A 55 -3.70 9.86 -3.42
N MET A 56 -3.43 9.06 -2.39
CA MET A 56 -4.47 8.61 -1.47
C MET A 56 -4.97 9.75 -0.57
N ALA A 57 -4.06 10.50 0.07
CA ALA A 57 -4.41 11.60 0.96
C ALA A 57 -5.13 12.75 0.22
N PRO A 58 -4.65 13.23 -0.95
CA PRO A 58 -5.38 14.25 -1.71
C PRO A 58 -6.75 13.76 -2.20
N SER A 59 -6.86 12.49 -2.62
CA SER A 59 -8.14 11.92 -3.05
C SER A 59 -9.14 11.86 -1.89
N MET A 60 -8.72 11.41 -0.71
CA MET A 60 -9.59 11.40 0.48
C MET A 60 -10.04 12.80 0.88
N TYR A 61 -9.13 13.78 0.83
CA TYR A 61 -9.47 15.17 1.10
C TYR A 61 -10.52 15.68 0.10
N SER A 62 -10.30 15.44 -1.20
CA SER A 62 -11.24 15.83 -2.25
C SER A 62 -12.61 15.15 -2.11
N LEU A 63 -12.66 13.92 -1.62
CA LEU A 63 -13.90 13.15 -1.47
C LEU A 63 -14.63 13.44 -0.15
N SER A 64 -13.94 13.99 0.87
CA SER A 64 -14.51 14.29 2.18
C SER A 64 -15.66 15.32 2.16
N GLY A 65 -15.68 16.19 1.15
CA GLY A 65 -16.76 17.18 0.93
C GLY A 65 -17.97 16.62 0.16
N ILE A 66 -17.89 15.38 -0.32
CA ILE A 66 -18.94 14.73 -1.10
C ILE A 66 -19.59 13.68 -0.20
N ILE A 67 -20.91 13.79 0.03
CA ILE A 67 -21.67 12.77 0.76
C ILE A 67 -21.74 11.50 -0.11
N MET A 68 -20.72 10.67 -0.04
CA MET A 68 -20.74 9.32 -0.59
C MET A 68 -21.25 8.38 0.50
N THR A 69 -22.33 7.66 0.24
CA THR A 69 -22.87 6.65 1.17
C THR A 69 -22.82 5.26 0.55
N GLY A 70 -22.90 4.24 1.41
CA GLY A 70 -22.97 2.84 0.98
C GLY A 70 -21.61 2.17 0.80
N TYR A 71 -21.60 1.08 0.02
CA TYR A 71 -20.50 0.13 -0.09
C TYR A 71 -19.16 0.78 -0.46
N PHE A 72 -19.16 1.72 -1.40
CA PHE A 72 -17.92 2.38 -1.85
C PHE A 72 -17.23 3.12 -0.71
N THR A 73 -17.98 3.91 0.06
CA THR A 73 -17.44 4.69 1.18
C THR A 73 -16.87 3.79 2.27
N THR A 74 -17.58 2.71 2.61
CA THR A 74 -17.08 1.71 3.56
C THR A 74 -15.78 1.07 3.07
N LEU A 75 -15.73 0.64 1.81
CA LEU A 75 -14.53 0.05 1.21
C LEU A 75 -13.36 1.03 1.17
N MET A 76 -13.63 2.30 0.86
CA MET A 76 -12.64 3.38 0.81
C MET A 76 -11.99 3.60 2.19
N TYR A 77 -12.80 3.73 3.24
CA TYR A 77 -12.27 3.87 4.61
C TYR A 77 -11.53 2.62 5.07
N LEU A 78 -12.04 1.42 4.79
CA LEU A 78 -11.36 0.16 5.12
C LEU A 78 -10.00 0.05 4.43
N HIS A 79 -9.94 0.31 3.12
CA HIS A 79 -8.69 0.33 2.37
C HIS A 79 -7.70 1.34 2.97
N HIS A 80 -8.18 2.53 3.33
CA HIS A 80 -7.32 3.58 3.89
C HIS A 80 -6.74 3.19 5.26
N ILE A 81 -7.59 2.71 6.16
CA ILE A 81 -7.17 2.28 7.50
C ILE A 81 -6.20 1.11 7.41
N LEU A 82 -6.49 0.11 6.57
CA LEU A 82 -5.60 -1.04 6.35
C LEU A 82 -4.25 -0.60 5.77
N GLY A 83 -4.25 0.32 4.80
CA GLY A 83 -3.02 0.87 4.22
C GLY A 83 -2.14 1.57 5.26
N LEU A 84 -2.74 2.36 6.16
CA LEU A 84 -2.00 2.99 7.26
C LEU A 84 -1.44 1.95 8.24
N ILE A 85 -2.24 0.94 8.61
CA ILE A 85 -1.79 -0.15 9.48
C ILE A 85 -0.59 -0.87 8.85
N VAL A 86 -0.64 -1.17 7.55
CA VAL A 86 0.45 -1.82 6.82
C VAL A 86 1.72 -0.97 6.84
N ILE A 87 1.62 0.34 6.62
CA ILE A 87 2.78 1.25 6.67
C ILE A 87 3.39 1.24 8.08
N VAL A 88 2.56 1.41 9.12
CA VAL A 88 3.02 1.44 10.51
C VAL A 88 3.69 0.12 10.89
N LEU A 89 3.05 -1.02 10.59
CA LEU A 89 3.61 -2.34 10.87
C LEU A 89 4.91 -2.58 10.10
N SER A 90 4.99 -2.16 8.83
CA SER A 90 6.18 -2.37 8.02
C SER A 90 7.38 -1.56 8.52
N ILE A 91 7.16 -0.30 8.91
CA ILE A 91 8.19 0.54 9.54
C ILE A 91 8.59 -0.05 10.89
N TYR A 92 7.62 -0.42 11.72
CA TYR A 92 7.86 -1.04 13.01
C TYR A 92 8.71 -2.31 12.90
N ILE A 93 8.32 -3.25 12.04
CA ILE A 93 9.05 -4.50 11.80
C ILE A 93 10.48 -4.20 11.38
N LYS A 94 10.69 -3.26 10.46
CA LYS A 94 12.03 -2.89 10.00
C LYS A 94 12.90 -2.33 11.13
N LEU A 95 12.36 -1.40 11.92
CA LEU A 95 13.10 -0.80 13.04
C LEU A 95 13.41 -1.85 14.12
N ALA A 96 12.45 -2.71 14.43
CA ALA A 96 12.59 -3.77 15.42
C ALA A 96 13.60 -4.84 14.96
N PHE A 97 13.55 -5.24 13.68
CA PHE A 97 14.48 -6.19 13.10
C PHE A 97 15.93 -5.66 13.12
N ASN A 98 16.12 -4.36 12.91
CA ASN A 98 17.42 -3.70 12.99
C ASN A 98 17.86 -3.37 14.42
N GLY A 99 17.12 -3.81 15.45
CA GLY A 99 17.43 -3.55 16.86
C GLY A 99 17.35 -2.08 17.28
N LYS A 100 16.66 -1.23 16.51
CA LYS A 100 16.50 0.20 16.82
C LYS A 100 15.40 0.48 17.83
N ILE A 101 14.43 -0.43 17.96
CA ILE A 101 13.35 -0.36 18.93
C ILE A 101 13.12 -1.73 19.58
N PRO A 102 12.66 -1.79 20.83
CA PRO A 102 12.29 -3.04 21.47
C PRO A 102 11.05 -3.65 20.81
N SER A 103 10.98 -4.98 20.78
CA SER A 103 9.82 -5.68 20.24
C SER A 103 9.34 -6.78 21.17
N PRO A 104 8.06 -6.74 21.60
CA PRO A 104 7.49 -7.80 22.43
C PRO A 104 7.21 -9.08 21.62
N VAL A 105 7.18 -9.00 20.29
CA VAL A 105 6.94 -10.12 19.38
C VAL A 105 8.10 -10.20 18.39
N PRO A 106 8.65 -11.40 18.09
CA PRO A 106 9.71 -11.51 17.10
C PRO A 106 9.29 -10.90 15.74
N PRO A 107 10.05 -9.95 15.17
CA PRO A 107 9.66 -9.24 13.94
C PRO A 107 9.34 -10.18 12.77
N LEU A 108 10.07 -11.29 12.66
CA LEU A 108 9.84 -12.34 11.67
C LEU A 108 8.44 -12.96 11.74
N LYS A 109 7.86 -13.09 12.95
CA LYS A 109 6.49 -13.62 13.12
C LYS A 109 5.42 -12.62 12.67
N MET A 110 5.75 -11.33 12.66
CA MET A 110 4.85 -10.26 12.23
C MET A 110 4.85 -10.05 10.72
N MET A 111 5.88 -10.49 10.01
CA MET A 111 6.01 -10.29 8.55
C MET A 111 4.88 -10.94 7.75
N LYS A 112 4.51 -12.20 8.05
CA LYS A 112 3.46 -12.91 7.31
C LYS A 112 2.08 -12.25 7.46
N PRO A 113 1.59 -11.92 8.68
CA PRO A 113 0.36 -11.14 8.83
C PRO A 113 0.41 -9.78 8.12
N THR A 114 1.52 -9.05 8.22
CA THR A 114 1.66 -7.75 7.54
C THR A 114 1.60 -7.89 6.02
N LEU A 115 2.24 -8.92 5.44
CA LEU A 115 2.13 -9.20 4.01
C LEU A 115 0.69 -9.51 3.61
N PHE A 116 -0.03 -10.32 4.41
CA PHE A 116 -1.43 -10.62 4.16
C PHE A 116 -2.30 -9.36 4.17
N LEU A 117 -2.12 -8.48 5.16
CA LEU A 117 -2.79 -7.18 5.22
C LEU A 117 -2.42 -6.27 4.04
N TRP A 118 -1.17 -6.31 3.57
CA TRP A 118 -0.73 -5.54 2.41
C TRP A 118 -1.43 -6.03 1.14
N VAL A 119 -1.53 -7.34 0.94
CA VAL A 119 -2.27 -7.93 -0.19
C VAL A 119 -3.75 -7.55 -0.13
N LEU A 120 -4.40 -7.64 1.03
CA LEU A 120 -5.79 -7.21 1.20
C LEU A 120 -5.97 -5.72 0.87
N THR A 121 -5.03 -4.88 1.30
CA THR A 121 -5.02 -3.45 0.98
C THR A 121 -4.95 -3.24 -0.54
N LEU A 122 -4.05 -3.93 -1.24
CA LEU A 122 -3.90 -3.83 -2.70
C LEU A 122 -5.17 -4.28 -3.45
N LEU A 123 -5.82 -5.35 -2.98
CA LEU A 123 -7.10 -5.81 -3.55
C LEU A 123 -8.22 -4.79 -3.31
N GLY A 124 -8.28 -4.18 -2.13
CA GLY A 124 -9.23 -3.11 -1.82
C GLY A 124 -9.04 -1.89 -2.73
N GLY A 125 -7.80 -1.45 -2.92
CA GLY A 125 -7.46 -0.33 -3.81
C GLY A 125 -7.81 -0.63 -5.27
N SER A 126 -7.52 -1.85 -5.73
CA SER A 126 -7.88 -2.31 -7.07
C SER A 126 -9.39 -2.33 -7.29
N THR A 127 -10.16 -2.78 -6.28
CA THR A 127 -11.62 -2.80 -6.34
C THR A 127 -12.21 -1.39 -6.40
N LEU A 128 -11.66 -0.44 -5.62
CA LEU A 128 -12.06 0.97 -5.68
C LEU A 128 -11.77 1.57 -7.06
N TYR A 129 -10.59 1.32 -7.62
CA TYR A 129 -10.22 1.78 -8.95
C TYR A 129 -11.17 1.26 -10.03
N LEU A 130 -11.46 -0.05 -10.03
CA LEU A 130 -12.38 -0.67 -11.00
C LEU A 130 -13.81 -0.14 -10.84
N THR A 131 -14.25 0.14 -9.61
CA THR A 131 -15.58 0.68 -9.35
C THR A 131 -15.71 2.11 -9.87
N LEU A 132 -14.70 2.96 -9.64
CA LEU A 132 -14.64 4.31 -10.20
C LEU A 132 -14.59 4.27 -11.73
N TRP A 133 -13.76 3.39 -12.31
CA TRP A 133 -13.66 3.24 -13.77
C TRP A 133 -14.98 2.80 -14.42
N LYS A 134 -15.67 1.82 -13.83
CA LYS A 134 -17.01 1.41 -14.28
C LYS A 134 -18.02 2.54 -14.15
N GLY A 135 -17.98 3.30 -13.06
CA GLY A 135 -18.84 4.47 -12.87
C GLY A 135 -18.63 5.54 -13.95
N ILE A 136 -17.38 5.79 -14.35
CA ILE A 136 -17.04 6.76 -15.41
C ILE A 136 -17.47 6.28 -16.80
N THR A 137 -17.46 4.97 -17.06
CA THR A 137 -17.75 4.42 -18.40
C THR A 137 -19.23 4.17 -18.68
N ILE A 138 -20.09 4.21 -17.66
CA ILE A 138 -21.55 4.05 -17.78
C ILE A 138 -22.27 5.41 -17.90
N ILE A 139 -21.59 6.51 -17.56
CA ILE A 139 -22.04 7.90 -17.75
C ILE A 139 -21.54 8.40 -19.10
#